data_AF-A0A5X0DP91-F1
#
_entry.id   AF-A0A5X0DP91-F1
#
_cell.length_a   1.000
_cell.length_b   1.000
_cell.length_c   1.000
_cell.angle_alpha   90.00
_cell.angle_beta   90.00
_cell.angle_gamma   90.00
#
_symmetry.space_group_name_H-M   'P 1'
#
loop_
_entity.id
_entity.type
_entity.pdbx_description
1 polymer ?
#
loop_
_entity_poly.entity_id
_entity_poly.type
_entity_poly.pdbx_seq_one_letter_code
_entity_poly.pdbx_strand_id
1 'polypeptide(L)' 'MFTPGDIVQPRMGGPKLKVIEVNEDHIVAVQVGNEPGEKLILKAADVTPYCEEGDFGVC' A
#
# COMPACT_ATOMS: atom_id res chain seq x y z
N MET A 1 2.39 8.58 7.73
CA MET A 1 1.45 8.98 6.67
C MET A 1 1.84 8.18 5.44
N PHE A 2 0.86 7.70 4.67
CA PHE A 2 1.11 6.98 3.41
C PHE A 2 1.40 7.98 2.29
N THR A 3 2.14 7.54 1.27
CA THR A 3 2.37 8.31 0.05
C THR A 3 1.98 7.50 -1.19
N PRO A 4 1.53 8.15 -2.28
CA PRO A 4 1.32 7.46 -3.54
C PRO A 4 2.66 6.86 -4.04
N GLY A 5 2.66 5.56 -4.26
CA GLY A 5 3.86 4.76 -4.56
C GLY A 5 4.22 3.78 -3.45
N ASP A 6 3.78 3.99 -2.21
CA ASP A 6 4.01 3.04 -1.12
C ASP A 6 3.32 1.71 -1.39
N ILE A 7 3.93 0.63 -0.91
CA ILE A 7 3.29 -0.67 -0.83
C ILE A 7 2.68 -0.80 0.55
N VAL A 8 1.44 -1.27 0.63
CA VAL A 8 0.71 -1.51 1.86
C VAL A 8 0.09 -2.90 1.84
N GLN A 9 -0.14 -3.45 3.01
CA GLN A 9 -0.79 -4.74 3.19
C GLN A 9 -1.96 -4.62 4.16
N PRO A 10 -3.15 -5.15 3.82
CA PRO A 10 -4.28 -5.20 4.74
C PRO A 10 -3.95 -5.99 6.01
N ARG A 11 -4.38 -5.49 7.17
CA ARG A 11 -4.17 -6.17 8.47
C ARG A 11 -4.85 -7.52 8.58
N MET A 12 -5.98 -7.70 7.87
CA MET A 12 -6.69 -8.98 7.80
C MET A 12 -5.94 -10.06 6.99
N GLY A 13 -4.79 -9.72 6.39
CA GLY A 13 -4.13 -10.57 5.41
C GLY A 13 -4.74 -10.39 4.01
N GLY A 14 -3.95 -10.59 2.98
CA GLY A 14 -4.36 -10.34 1.60
C GLY A 14 -3.18 -10.02 0.67
N PRO A 15 -3.44 -9.75 -0.61
CA PRO A 15 -2.41 -9.36 -1.55
C PRO A 15 -1.80 -8.00 -1.17
N LYS A 16 -0.56 -7.78 -1.61
CA LYS A 16 0.10 -6.47 -1.49
C LYS A 16 -0.59 -5.46 -2.40
N LEU A 17 -0.76 -4.25 -1.91
CA LEU A 17 -1.41 -3.16 -2.63
C LEU A 17 -0.44 -1.99 -2.77
N LYS A 18 -0.40 -1.37 -3.93
CA LYS A 18 0.36 -0.14 -4.20
C LYS A 18 -0.58 1.04 -4.07
N VAL A 19 -0.24 1.96 -3.19
CA VAL A 19 -0.98 3.21 -2.99
C VAL A 19 -0.87 4.05 -4.25
N ILE A 20 -2.00 4.47 -4.80
CA ILE A 20 -2.07 5.38 -5.95
C ILE A 20 -2.59 6.76 -5.54
N GLU A 21 -3.34 6.84 -4.45
CA GLU A 21 -3.87 8.08 -3.91
C GLU A 21 -4.02 7.97 -2.40
N VAL A 22 -3.81 9.09 -1.70
CA VAL A 22 -3.93 9.18 -0.25
C VAL A 22 -4.88 10.32 0.07
N ASN A 23 -5.95 10.00 0.79
CA ASN A 23 -6.88 10.95 1.36
C ASN A 23 -6.66 11.04 2.88
N GLU A 24 -7.43 11.88 3.57
CA GLU A 24 -7.24 12.13 5.02
C GLU A 24 -7.58 10.92 5.90
N ASP A 25 -8.65 10.16 5.57
CA ASP A 25 -9.10 8.99 6.35
C ASP A 25 -8.77 7.64 5.66
N HIS A 26 -8.66 7.66 4.33
CA HIS A 26 -8.52 6.45 3.52
C HIS A 26 -7.47 6.62 2.43
N ILE A 27 -7.03 5.50 1.89
CA ILE A 27 -6.10 5.42 0.77
C ILE A 27 -6.76 4.66 -0.37
N VAL A 28 -6.39 5.01 -1.59
CA VAL A 28 -6.73 4.24 -2.78
C VAL A 28 -5.48 3.48 -3.18
N ALA A 29 -5.60 2.16 -3.27
CA ALA A 29 -4.50 1.29 -3.65
C ALA A 29 -4.96 0.26 -4.67
N VAL A 30 -4.03 -0.21 -5.50
CA VAL A 30 -4.26 -1.26 -6.49
C VAL A 30 -3.40 -2.47 -6.18
N GLN A 31 -3.82 -3.67 -6.57
CA GLN A 31 -3.02 -4.87 -6.33
C GLN A 31 -1.67 -4.79 -7.08
N VAL A 32 -0.59 -5.08 -6.38
CA VAL A 32 0.76 -5.14 -6.97
C VAL A 32 0.79 -6.25 -8.02
N GLY A 33 1.19 -5.89 -9.25
CA GLY A 33 1.16 -6.80 -10.40
C GLY A 33 -0.17 -6.82 -11.17
N ASN A 34 -1.18 -6.07 -10.72
CA ASN A 34 -2.43 -5.88 -11.43
C ASN A 34 -2.81 -4.38 -11.43
N GLU A 35 -1.90 -3.53 -11.90
CA GLU A 35 -2.06 -2.07 -11.96
C GLU A 35 -3.29 -1.58 -12.77
N PRO A 36 -3.74 -2.23 -13.88
CA PRO A 36 -5.01 -1.89 -14.53
C PRO A 36 -6.24 -2.51 -13.83
N GLY A 37 -6.04 -3.18 -12.70
CA GLY A 37 -7.07 -3.87 -11.95
C GLY A 37 -7.97 -2.95 -11.13
N GLU A 38 -8.71 -3.57 -10.21
CA GLU A 38 -9.66 -2.87 -9.35
C GLU A 38 -8.93 -1.98 -8.32
N LYS A 39 -9.37 -0.72 -8.22
CA LYS A 39 -8.92 0.22 -7.21
C LYS A 39 -9.65 -0.08 -5.91
N LEU A 40 -8.88 -0.42 -4.88
CA LEU A 40 -9.39 -0.71 -3.56
C LEU A 40 -9.27 0.53 -2.68
N ILE A 41 -10.40 0.91 -2.06
CA ILE A 41 -10.46 2.01 -1.11
C ILE A 41 -10.41 1.40 0.28
N LEU A 42 -9.35 1.68 1.01
CA LEU A 42 -9.09 1.10 2.33
C LEU A 42 -8.77 2.21 3.32
N LYS A 43 -9.23 2.08 4.56
CA LYS A 43 -8.84 3.02 5.61
C LYS A 43 -7.37 2.88 5.92
N ALA A 44 -6.72 4.02 6.14
CA ALA A 44 -5.31 4.04 6.54
C ALA A 44 -5.05 3.25 7.84
N ALA A 45 -6.06 3.13 8.72
CA ALA A 45 -5.98 2.36 9.95
C ALA A 45 -6.01 0.83 9.74
N ASP A 46 -6.63 0.36 8.65
CA ASP A 46 -6.82 -1.08 8.36
C ASP A 46 -5.69 -1.66 7.50
N VAL A 47 -4.79 -0.81 7.02
CA VAL A 47 -3.60 -1.20 6.26
C VAL A 47 -2.33 -0.94 7.07
N THR A 48 -1.29 -1.68 6.72
CA THR A 48 0.05 -1.53 7.32
C THR A 48 1.03 -1.26 6.18
N PRO A 49 1.96 -0.30 6.31
CA PRO A 49 3.00 -0.12 5.31
C PRO A 49 3.79 -1.41 5.15
N TYR A 50 3.90 -1.86 3.91
CA TYR A 50 4.75 -2.99 3.53
C TYR A 50 6.11 -2.41 3.16
N CYS A 51 7.06 -2.48 4.09
CA CYS A 51 8.44 -2.13 3.84
C CYS A 51 9.16 -3.41 3.41
N GLU A 52 9.74 -3.42 2.21
CA GLU A 52 10.80 -4.39 1.92
C GLU A 52 12.00 -3.95 2.76
N GLU A 53 12.22 -4.60 3.91
CA GLU A 53 13.49 -4.54 4.64
C GLU A 53 14.59 -5.05 3.71
N GLY A 54 15.11 -4.20 2.81
CA GLY A 54 15.96 -4.70 1.74
C GLY A 54 16.67 -3.70 0.85
N ASP A 55 16.61 -2.39 1.10
CA ASP A 55 17.45 -1.41 0.37
C ASP A 55 17.92 -0.27 1.28
N PHE A 56 18.39 -0.62 2.48
CA PHE A 56 19.41 0.19 3.15
C PHE A 56 20.74 -0.49 2.90
N GLY A 57 21.37 -0.13 1.77
CA GLY A 57 22.78 -0.39 1.53
C GLY A 57 23.60 0.16 2.68
N VAL A 58 23.94 -0.71 3.63
CA VAL A 58 24.95 -0.45 4.65
C VAL A 58 26.27 -1.00 4.13
N CYS A 59 27.07 -0.14 3.48
CA CYS A 59 28.52 -0.21 3.48
C CYS A 59 29.10 1.16 3.12
#